data_AF-A0A6G1SPI8-F1
#
_entry.id   AF-A0A6G1SPI8-F1
#
_cell.length_a   1.000
_cell.length_b   1.000
_cell.length_c   1.000
_cell.angle_alpha   90.00
_cell.angle_beta   90.00
_cell.angle_gamma   90.00
#
_symmetry.space_group_name_H-M   'P 1'
#
loop_
_entity.id
_entity.type
_entity.pdbx_description
1 polymer ?
#
loop_
_entity_poly.entity_id
_entity_poly.type
_entity_poly.pdbx_seq_one_letter_code
_entity_poly.pdbx_strand_id
1 'polypeptide(L)'
;KGFDPGQNTYQAPPADGSKLQVDVDPKSQRLQLLEPFPKWDGKDYIDLTILIKVKGKCTTDHISAAGPWLKYRGHLDNISNNLFLTATNAENGELNKVKNQLTGNYGGVSEVGRAYKAKGVKWVAIGDENYGEGSSREHA
;
A
#
# COMPACT_ATOMS: atom_id res chain seq x y z
N LYS A 1 -41.38 26.58 13.13
CA LYS A 1 -40.94 25.22 13.54
C LYS A 1 -39.56 25.00 12.92
N GLY A 2 -38.53 24.72 13.72
CA GLY A 2 -37.13 24.65 13.28
C GLY A 2 -36.78 23.31 12.63
N PHE A 3 -35.51 23.18 12.21
CA PHE A 3 -34.94 21.94 11.67
C PHE A 3 -34.91 20.83 12.73
N ASP A 4 -35.21 19.61 12.30
CA ASP A 4 -35.02 18.41 13.11
C ASP A 4 -33.51 18.12 13.19
N PRO A 5 -32.89 18.13 14.40
CA PRO A 5 -31.47 17.84 14.56
C PRO A 5 -31.12 16.37 14.22
N GLY A 6 -32.12 15.50 14.04
CA GLY A 6 -31.91 14.10 13.75
C GLY A 6 -31.27 13.33 14.91
N GLN A 7 -30.62 12.23 14.60
CA GLN A 7 -29.94 11.40 15.60
C GLN A 7 -28.55 11.96 15.93
N ASN A 8 -28.25 12.12 17.23
CA ASN A 8 -26.92 12.50 17.67
C ASN A 8 -25.94 11.32 17.55
N THR A 9 -25.00 11.41 16.61
CA THR A 9 -23.97 10.40 16.34
C THR A 9 -22.57 10.82 16.79
N TYR A 10 -22.43 12.03 17.34
CA TYR A 10 -21.14 12.55 17.77
C TYR A 10 -20.76 12.01 19.15
N GLN A 11 -19.50 11.60 19.29
CA GLN A 11 -18.89 11.22 20.55
C GLN A 11 -17.73 12.18 20.84
N ALA A 12 -17.88 13.01 21.86
CA ALA A 12 -16.81 13.89 22.32
C ALA A 12 -15.69 13.08 23.00
N PRO A 13 -14.42 13.51 22.91
CA PRO A 13 -13.38 12.95 23.77
C PRO A 13 -13.70 13.22 25.25
N PRO A 14 -13.26 12.36 26.18
CA PRO A 14 -13.42 12.65 27.60
C PRO A 14 -12.57 13.87 28.00
N ALA A 15 -13.04 14.62 28.99
CA ALA A 15 -12.33 15.79 29.51
C ALA A 15 -10.97 15.44 30.14
N ASP A 16 -10.84 14.23 30.68
CA ASP A 16 -9.58 13.66 31.18
C ASP A 16 -9.34 12.29 30.53
N GLY A 17 -8.32 12.22 29.68
CA GLY A 17 -7.91 11.00 28.99
C GLY A 17 -6.77 10.25 29.66
N SER A 18 -6.29 10.68 30.83
CA SER A 18 -5.07 10.17 31.46
C SER A 18 -5.08 8.67 31.78
N LYS A 19 -6.27 8.07 31.92
CA LYS A 19 -6.45 6.63 32.19
C LYS A 19 -6.87 5.81 30.96
N LEU A 20 -7.01 6.43 29.79
CA LEU A 20 -7.36 5.71 28.58
C LEU A 20 -6.20 4.83 28.12
N GLN A 21 -6.52 3.60 27.74
CA GLN A 21 -5.59 2.67 27.10
C GLN A 21 -6.08 2.39 25.68
N VAL A 22 -5.15 2.42 24.73
CA VAL A 22 -5.40 2.08 23.33
C VAL A 22 -4.51 0.92 22.99
N ASP A 23 -5.10 -0.27 22.94
CA ASP A 23 -4.38 -1.51 22.71
C ASP A 23 -4.59 -2.01 21.27
N VAL A 24 -3.53 -2.58 20.71
CA VAL A 24 -3.56 -3.28 19.41
C VAL A 24 -3.16 -4.72 19.66
N ASP A 25 -4.10 -5.65 19.49
CA ASP A 25 -3.81 -7.08 19.61
C ASP A 25 -2.75 -7.48 18.56
N PRO A 26 -1.60 -8.04 18.96
CA PRO A 26 -0.56 -8.51 18.04
C PRO A 26 -1.04 -9.56 17.02
N LYS A 27 -2.17 -10.24 17.28
CA LYS A 27 -2.79 -11.22 16.37
C LYS A 27 -3.89 -10.62 15.49
N SER A 28 -4.21 -9.34 15.66
CA SER A 28 -5.24 -8.65 14.89
C SER A 28 -4.95 -8.73 13.40
N GLN A 29 -5.97 -9.04 12.62
CA GLN A 29 -5.90 -9.01 11.16
C GLN A 29 -6.35 -7.65 10.59
N ARG A 30 -6.69 -6.68 11.45
CA ARG A 30 -7.26 -5.37 11.07
C ARG A 30 -6.34 -4.21 11.41
N LEU A 31 -5.64 -4.31 12.53
CA LEU A 31 -4.74 -3.29 13.08
C LEU A 31 -3.37 -3.91 13.33
N GLN A 32 -2.30 -3.19 13.02
CA GLN A 32 -0.92 -3.56 13.23
C GLN A 32 -0.16 -2.31 13.68
N LEU A 33 0.66 -2.42 14.72
CA LEU A 33 1.59 -1.35 15.06
C LEU A 33 2.63 -1.22 13.95
N LEU A 34 2.96 0.02 13.57
CA LEU A 34 3.97 0.28 12.55
C LEU A 34 5.37 0.03 13.12
N GLU A 35 6.17 -0.71 12.39
CA GLU A 35 7.62 -0.77 12.62
C GLU A 35 8.31 0.36 11.87
N PRO A 36 9.28 1.07 12.48
CA PRO A 36 10.04 2.09 11.78
C PRO A 36 10.73 1.54 10.52
N PHE A 37 10.62 2.25 9.40
CA PHE A 37 11.37 1.88 8.21
C PHE A 37 12.88 2.03 8.43
N PRO A 38 13.71 1.22 7.74
CA PRO A 38 15.17 1.37 7.80
C PRO A 38 15.60 2.78 7.39
N LYS A 39 16.56 3.34 8.14
CA LYS A 39 17.22 4.59 7.77
C LYS A 39 18.01 4.41 6.47
N TRP A 40 18.11 5.46 5.67
CA TRP A 40 19.03 5.49 4.53
C TRP A 40 20.47 5.20 4.97
N ASP A 41 21.17 4.37 4.19
CA ASP A 41 22.53 3.88 4.47
C ASP A 41 23.63 4.87 4.06
N GLY A 42 23.26 6.01 3.47
CA GLY A 42 24.22 7.03 3.01
C GLY A 42 24.83 6.74 1.64
N LYS A 43 24.42 5.65 0.96
CA LYS A 43 24.98 5.22 -0.32
C LYS A 43 24.00 5.44 -1.47
N ASP A 44 24.56 5.52 -2.67
CA ASP A 44 23.77 5.56 -3.91
C ASP A 44 23.05 4.23 -4.15
N TYR A 45 21.91 4.32 -4.84
CA TYR A 45 21.18 3.14 -5.28
C TYR A 45 21.67 2.71 -6.67
N ILE A 46 22.52 1.69 -6.70
CA ILE A 46 23.10 1.12 -7.92
C ILE A 46 22.38 -0.19 -8.26
N ASP A 47 22.22 -0.47 -9.56
CA ASP A 47 21.65 -1.72 -10.10
C ASP A 47 20.27 -2.11 -9.55
N LEU A 48 19.38 -1.12 -9.40
CA LEU A 48 18.00 -1.36 -8.96
C LEU A 48 17.22 -2.15 -10.01
N THR A 49 16.51 -3.18 -9.56
CA THR A 49 15.61 -3.96 -10.42
C THR A 49 14.33 -3.17 -10.70
N ILE A 50 13.84 -3.18 -11.94
CA ILE A 50 12.50 -2.66 -12.24
C ILE A 50 11.47 -3.72 -11.85
N LEU A 51 10.63 -3.41 -10.86
CA LEU A 51 9.53 -4.29 -10.45
C LEU A 51 8.39 -4.26 -11.48
N ILE A 52 7.99 -3.06 -11.88
CA ILE A 52 6.97 -2.82 -12.88
C ILE A 52 7.28 -1.53 -13.63
N LYS A 53 7.11 -1.54 -14.96
CA LYS A 53 6.96 -0.33 -15.76
C LYS A 53 5.49 -0.19 -16.09
N VAL A 54 4.86 0.85 -15.58
CA VAL A 54 3.43 1.08 -15.79
C VAL A 54 3.21 1.75 -17.14
N LYS A 55 2.19 1.30 -17.87
CA LYS A 55 1.75 1.91 -19.13
C LYS A 55 0.56 2.82 -18.89
N GLY A 56 0.69 4.10 -19.22
CA GLY A 56 -0.38 5.08 -19.12
C GLY A 56 -0.80 5.38 -17.68
N LYS A 57 -2.08 5.70 -17.52
CA LYS A 57 -2.65 6.20 -16.26
C LYS A 57 -2.42 5.23 -15.09
N CYS A 58 -1.84 5.74 -14.00
CA CYS A 58 -1.66 5.02 -12.75
C CYS A 58 -2.13 5.87 -11.56
N THR A 59 -3.38 5.68 -11.15
CA THR A 59 -3.98 6.35 -9.97
C THR A 59 -3.65 5.62 -8.68
N THR A 60 -3.92 6.22 -7.51
CA THR A 60 -3.76 5.51 -6.22
C THR A 60 -4.63 4.26 -6.09
N ASP A 61 -5.73 4.11 -6.84
CA ASP A 61 -6.50 2.85 -6.89
C ASP A 61 -5.80 1.75 -7.69
N HIS A 62 -4.93 2.13 -8.64
CA HIS A 62 -4.10 1.17 -9.35
C HIS A 62 -2.96 0.65 -8.47
N ILE A 63 -2.45 1.50 -7.58
CA ILE A 63 -1.35 1.20 -6.67
C ILE A 63 -1.85 0.45 -5.43
N SER A 64 -2.90 0.96 -4.78
CA SER A 64 -3.52 0.33 -3.61
C SER A 64 -5.04 0.46 -3.65
N ALA A 65 -5.68 -0.55 -4.24
CA ALA A 65 -7.12 -0.59 -4.45
C ALA A 65 -7.92 -0.43 -3.14
N ALA A 66 -9.07 0.24 -3.22
CA ALA A 66 -10.04 0.34 -2.11
C ALA A 66 -10.94 -0.92 -2.02
N GLY A 67 -12.26 -0.73 -1.83
CA GLY A 67 -13.24 -1.80 -1.76
C GLY A 67 -12.94 -2.82 -0.64
N PRO A 68 -12.77 -4.12 -0.97
CA PRO A 68 -12.53 -5.16 0.04
C PRO A 68 -11.24 -4.94 0.85
N TRP A 69 -10.29 -4.14 0.35
CA TRP A 69 -9.04 -3.83 1.02
C TRP A 69 -9.16 -2.79 2.14
N LEU A 70 -10.28 -2.06 2.21
CA LEU A 70 -10.50 -1.06 3.26
C LEU A 70 -10.46 -1.69 4.66
N LYS A 71 -10.77 -2.99 4.78
CA LYS A 71 -10.65 -3.73 6.05
C LYS A 71 -9.20 -3.80 6.55
N TYR A 72 -8.20 -3.71 5.69
CA TYR A 72 -6.78 -3.82 6.06
C TYR A 72 -6.06 -2.47 6.19
N ARG A 73 -6.76 -1.33 6.16
CA ARG A 73 -6.11 0.00 6.23
C ARG A 73 -5.27 0.25 7.49
N GLY A 74 -5.57 -0.42 8.58
CA GLY A 74 -4.78 -0.36 9.80
C GLY A 74 -3.70 -1.43 9.90
N HIS A 75 -3.53 -2.29 8.90
CA HIS A 75 -2.59 -3.41 8.91
C HIS A 75 -1.72 -3.40 7.64
N LEU A 76 -0.54 -2.79 7.74
CA LEU A 76 0.33 -2.49 6.60
C LEU A 76 0.70 -3.74 5.80
N ASP A 77 1.13 -4.82 6.45
CA ASP A 77 1.55 -6.03 5.72
C ASP A 77 0.39 -6.68 4.94
N ASN A 78 -0.82 -6.68 5.49
CA ASN A 78 -2.00 -7.23 4.83
C ASN A 78 -2.47 -6.38 3.65
N ILE A 79 -2.49 -5.04 3.79
CA ILE A 79 -2.88 -4.17 2.67
C ILE A 79 -1.85 -4.19 1.55
N SER A 80 -0.54 -4.35 1.85
CA SER A 80 0.52 -4.45 0.82
C SER A 80 0.35 -5.63 -0.16
N ASN A 81 -0.52 -6.60 0.14
CA ASN A 81 -0.86 -7.65 -0.83
C ASN A 81 -1.60 -7.12 -2.07
N ASN A 82 -2.09 -5.88 -2.04
CA ASN A 82 -2.73 -5.21 -3.18
C ASN A 82 -1.82 -4.28 -3.99
N LEU A 83 -0.52 -4.24 -3.68
CA LEU A 83 0.44 -3.37 -4.36
C LEU A 83 0.40 -3.57 -5.88
N PHE A 84 0.08 -2.51 -6.62
CA PHE A 84 -0.03 -2.49 -8.09
C PHE A 84 -1.00 -3.51 -8.69
N LEU A 85 -2.00 -3.96 -7.93
CA LEU A 85 -2.92 -5.04 -8.34
C LEU A 85 -3.64 -4.75 -9.67
N THR A 86 -3.91 -3.48 -9.99
CA THR A 86 -4.61 -3.10 -11.22
C THR A 86 -3.80 -2.17 -12.11
N ALA A 87 -2.51 -1.95 -11.82
CA ALA A 87 -1.62 -1.24 -12.73
C ALA A 87 -1.28 -2.10 -13.97
N THR A 88 -1.31 -1.48 -15.15
CA THR A 88 -1.01 -2.14 -16.43
C THR A 88 0.50 -2.24 -16.64
N ASN A 89 1.03 -3.46 -16.74
CA ASN A 89 2.44 -3.67 -17.07
C ASN A 89 2.70 -3.35 -18.55
N ALA A 90 3.69 -2.50 -18.83
CA ALA A 90 4.08 -2.10 -20.17
C ALA A 90 4.68 -3.24 -21.01
N GLU A 91 5.26 -4.28 -20.39
CA GLU A 91 5.89 -5.41 -21.08
C GLU A 91 4.87 -6.32 -21.78
N ASN A 92 3.75 -6.62 -21.12
CA ASN A 92 2.77 -7.59 -21.59
C ASN A 92 1.33 -7.04 -21.73
N GLY A 93 1.07 -5.82 -21.25
CA GLY A 93 -0.27 -5.22 -21.25
C GLY A 93 -1.24 -5.83 -20.24
N GLU A 94 -0.77 -6.71 -19.34
CA GLU A 94 -1.59 -7.39 -18.35
C GLU A 94 -1.56 -6.67 -16.99
N LEU A 95 -2.62 -6.87 -16.18
CA LEU A 95 -2.69 -6.41 -14.80
C LEU A 95 -2.12 -7.46 -13.85
N ASN A 96 -1.52 -7.03 -12.75
CA ASN A 96 -0.97 -7.90 -11.69
C ASN A 96 -0.05 -9.02 -12.21
N LYS A 97 0.71 -8.79 -13.29
CA LYS A 97 1.56 -9.82 -13.88
C LYS A 97 2.88 -9.25 -14.35
N VAL A 98 3.91 -9.49 -13.57
CA VAL A 98 5.28 -9.03 -13.84
C VAL A 98 6.25 -10.20 -13.84
N LYS A 99 7.32 -10.06 -14.61
CA LYS A 99 8.39 -11.05 -14.66
C LYS A 99 9.33 -10.86 -13.47
N ASN A 100 9.51 -11.91 -12.68
CA ASN A 100 10.54 -11.96 -11.66
C ASN A 100 11.90 -12.09 -12.36
N GLN A 101 12.73 -11.06 -12.30
CA GLN A 101 14.02 -11.00 -13.01
C GLN A 101 15.04 -12.02 -12.49
N LEU A 102 14.85 -12.55 -11.28
CA LEU A 102 15.74 -13.55 -10.68
C LEU A 102 15.42 -14.98 -11.14
N THR A 103 14.16 -15.24 -11.53
CA THR A 103 13.71 -16.59 -11.90
C THR A 103 13.26 -16.72 -13.35
N GLY A 104 12.94 -15.61 -14.00
CA GLY A 104 12.36 -15.56 -15.34
C GLY A 104 10.86 -15.84 -15.41
N ASN A 105 10.23 -16.23 -14.29
CA ASN A 105 8.80 -16.57 -14.24
C ASN A 105 7.93 -15.33 -14.03
N TYR A 106 6.71 -15.36 -14.55
CA TYR A 106 5.69 -14.34 -14.27
C TYR A 106 4.94 -14.66 -12.97
N GLY A 107 4.57 -13.62 -12.23
CA GLY A 107 3.78 -13.71 -10.99
C GLY A 107 3.09 -12.41 -10.62
N GLY A 108 2.37 -12.42 -9.49
CA GLY A 108 1.71 -11.23 -8.95
C GLY A 108 2.70 -10.15 -8.56
N VAL A 109 2.33 -8.87 -8.67
CA VAL A 109 3.28 -7.77 -8.40
C VAL A 109 3.72 -7.75 -6.93
N SER A 110 2.77 -7.91 -6.00
CA SER A 110 3.07 -8.00 -4.56
C SER A 110 3.90 -9.25 -4.21
N GLU A 111 3.64 -10.38 -4.88
CA GLU A 111 4.40 -11.62 -4.71
C GLU A 111 5.86 -11.46 -5.16
N VAL A 112 6.08 -10.92 -6.35
CA VAL A 112 7.43 -10.67 -6.89
C VAL A 112 8.16 -9.62 -6.02
N GLY A 113 7.47 -8.57 -5.58
CA GLY A 113 8.02 -7.57 -4.66
C GLY A 113 8.46 -8.18 -3.32
N ARG A 114 7.68 -9.12 -2.75
CA ARG A 114 8.06 -9.88 -1.56
C ARG A 114 9.26 -10.79 -1.81
N ALA A 115 9.31 -11.46 -2.97
CA ALA A 115 10.44 -12.30 -3.34
C ALA A 115 11.75 -11.49 -3.46
N TYR A 116 11.69 -10.27 -4.00
CA TYR A 116 12.82 -9.35 -4.02
C TYR A 116 13.23 -8.90 -2.62
N LYS A 117 12.28 -8.48 -1.78
CA LYS A 117 12.54 -8.11 -0.38
C LYS A 117 13.23 -9.25 0.39
N ALA A 118 12.74 -10.48 0.25
CA ALA A 118 13.30 -11.65 0.92
C ALA A 118 14.74 -11.98 0.48
N LYS A 119 15.13 -11.58 -0.73
CA LYS A 119 16.49 -11.76 -1.27
C LYS A 119 17.36 -10.50 -1.14
N GLY A 120 16.88 -9.44 -0.48
CA GLY A 120 17.59 -8.18 -0.36
C GLY A 120 17.71 -7.39 -1.68
N VAL A 121 16.90 -7.71 -2.69
CA VAL A 121 16.89 -7.01 -3.97
C VAL A 121 16.07 -5.73 -3.85
N LYS A 122 16.75 -4.58 -4.00
CA LYS A 122 16.12 -3.27 -4.07
C LYS A 122 15.50 -3.09 -5.47
N TRP A 123 14.34 -2.43 -5.53
CA TRP A 123 13.60 -2.25 -6.78
C TRP A 123 12.99 -0.86 -6.90
N VAL A 124 12.63 -0.49 -8.13
CA VAL A 124 11.89 0.73 -8.48
C VAL A 124 10.66 0.39 -9.34
N ALA A 125 9.66 1.26 -9.27
CA ALA A 125 8.58 1.31 -10.26
C ALA A 125 8.84 2.45 -11.23
N ILE A 126 8.56 2.24 -12.52
CA ILE A 126 8.64 3.30 -13.53
C ILE A 126 7.21 3.71 -13.88
N GLY A 127 6.86 4.94 -13.53
CA GLY A 127 5.57 5.55 -13.84
C GLY A 127 5.55 6.25 -15.19
N ASP A 128 4.33 6.52 -15.67
CA ASP A 128 4.04 7.38 -16.82
C ASP A 128 3.65 8.79 -16.30
N GLU A 129 2.88 9.55 -17.06
CA GLU A 129 2.37 10.87 -16.66
C GLU A 129 1.39 10.84 -15.47
N ASN A 130 1.44 11.90 -14.64
CA ASN A 130 0.54 12.13 -13.50
C ASN A 130 0.38 10.89 -12.58
N TYR A 131 1.49 10.19 -12.35
CA TYR A 131 1.53 8.99 -11.51
C TYR A 131 1.08 9.29 -10.08
N GLY A 132 0.20 8.45 -9.54
CA GLY A 132 -0.42 8.64 -8.23
C GLY A 132 -1.64 9.57 -8.23
N GLU A 133 -2.24 9.85 -9.39
CA GLU A 133 -3.48 10.63 -9.48
C GLU A 133 -4.58 10.09 -8.55
N GLY A 134 -5.39 10.98 -7.97
CA GLY A 134 -6.65 10.62 -7.33
C GLY A 134 -6.63 10.72 -5.80
N SER A 135 -7.05 9.65 -5.11
CA SER A 135 -7.29 9.67 -3.66
C SER A 135 -6.02 9.85 -2.84
N SER A 136 -6.11 10.57 -1.73
CA SER A 136 -5.02 10.90 -0.78
C SER A 136 -4.55 9.74 0.11
N ARG A 137 -4.65 8.49 -0.35
CA ARG A 137 -4.22 7.32 0.44
C ARG A 137 -2.70 7.27 0.53
N GLU A 138 -2.17 7.35 1.75
CA GLU A 138 -0.75 7.16 2.05
C GLU A 138 -0.27 5.70 1.91
N HIS A 139 -1.21 4.75 1.76
CA HIS A 139 -0.89 3.34 1.53
C HIS A 139 -0.32 3.06 0.13
N ALA A 140 -0.53 3.98 -0.81
CA ALA A 140 -0.07 3.92 -2.19
C ALA A 140 1.38 4.40 -2.31
#